data_AF-A0A8B6BY04-F1
#
_entry.id   AF-A0A8B6BY04-F1
#
_cell.length_a   1.000
_cell.length_b   1.000
_cell.length_c   1.000
_cell.angle_alpha   90.00
_cell.angle_beta   90.00
_cell.angle_gamma   90.00
#
_symmetry.space_group_name_H-M   'P 1'
#
loop_
_entity.id
_entity.type
_entity.pdbx_description
1 polymer ?
#
loop_
_entity_poly.entity_id
_entity_poly.type
_entity_poly.pdbx_seq_one_letter_code
_entity_poly.pdbx_strand_id
1 'polypeptide(L)'
;METYLLDSLSLNLTTSLEYQLTQIYGKDKKKLIIRIPDVQKQQNSIDCGLFANANAVEFCQTGFKGGTHITYEHKYMREHLIHCLENGKFTHFPKNYFGKTPKNLKTKTHIILINCDCGKPDTIEDMVGCEGKTGRKMCDVWTHRSCAKKNMRGNRWFCEVHR
;
A
#
# COMPACT_ATOMS: atom_id res chain seq x y z
N MET A 1 7.18 8.10 7.44
CA MET A 1 7.50 6.78 6.85
C MET A 1 6.60 6.58 5.64
N GLU A 2 7.20 6.43 4.47
CA GLU A 2 6.49 6.16 3.21
C GLU A 2 6.53 4.65 2.94
N THR A 3 5.40 4.09 2.48
CA THR A 3 5.30 2.66 2.13
C THR A 3 5.26 2.54 0.61
N TYR A 4 6.04 1.62 0.04
CA TYR A 4 6.07 1.36 -1.39
C TYR A 4 5.43 0.01 -1.71
N LEU A 5 4.56 -0.03 -2.70
CA LEU A 5 3.96 -1.24 -3.24
C LEU A 5 4.45 -1.42 -4.68
N LEU A 6 5.28 -2.44 -4.92
CA LEU A 6 5.80 -2.77 -6.25
C LEU A 6 4.97 -3.93 -6.82
N ASP A 7 4.15 -3.64 -7.83
CA ASP A 7 3.19 -4.60 -8.39
C ASP A 7 3.37 -4.78 -9.91
N SER A 8 3.83 -5.96 -10.31
CA SER A 8 4.03 -6.36 -11.70
C SER A 8 2.73 -6.67 -12.46
N LEU A 9 1.59 -6.77 -11.79
CA LEU A 9 0.27 -6.92 -12.41
C LEU A 9 -0.46 -5.58 -12.55
N SER A 10 0.02 -4.52 -11.88
CA SER A 10 -0.58 -3.18 -11.87
C SER A 10 -2.05 -3.16 -11.47
N LEU A 11 -2.40 -3.86 -10.38
CA LEU A 11 -3.73 -3.89 -9.81
C LEU A 11 -3.97 -2.63 -8.97
N ASN A 12 -5.24 -2.22 -8.89
CA ASN A 12 -5.66 -1.21 -7.91
C ASN A 12 -5.61 -1.83 -6.51
N LEU A 13 -5.37 -1.03 -5.47
CA LEU A 13 -5.45 -1.50 -4.10
C LEU A 13 -6.88 -1.95 -3.80
N THR A 14 -7.01 -3.18 -3.34
CA THR A 14 -8.28 -3.72 -2.86
C THR A 14 -8.49 -3.32 -1.41
N THR A 15 -9.74 -3.26 -0.95
CA THR A 15 -10.07 -3.01 0.46
C THR A 15 -9.39 -4.00 1.41
N SER A 16 -9.24 -5.26 0.99
CA SER A 16 -8.52 -6.29 1.76
C SER A 16 -7.03 -5.95 1.91
N LEU A 17 -6.38 -5.50 0.83
CA LEU A 17 -4.99 -5.07 0.89
C LEU A 17 -4.83 -3.80 1.74
N GLU A 18 -5.73 -2.83 1.64
CA GLU A 18 -5.73 -1.66 2.52
C GLU A 18 -5.83 -2.08 3.99
N TYR A 19 -6.75 -2.99 4.31
CA TYR A 19 -6.88 -3.54 5.65
C TYR A 19 -5.56 -4.14 6.14
N GLN A 20 -4.95 -5.04 5.37
CA GLN A 20 -3.66 -5.65 5.74
C GLN A 20 -2.55 -4.60 5.93
N LEU A 21 -2.47 -3.60 5.04
CA LEU A 21 -1.49 -2.52 5.14
C LEU A 21 -1.69 -1.68 6.40
N THR A 22 -2.93 -1.38 6.80
CA THR A 22 -3.19 -0.65 8.06
C THR A 22 -2.86 -1.49 9.30
N GLN A 23 -3.09 -2.80 9.28
CA GLN A 23 -2.72 -3.67 10.40
C GLN A 23 -1.20 -3.71 10.62
N ILE A 24 -0.42 -3.70 9.53
CA ILE A 24 1.05 -3.79 9.62
C ILE A 24 1.68 -2.42 9.84
N TYR A 25 1.25 -1.41 9.09
CA TYR A 25 1.92 -0.10 9.02
C TYR A 25 1.09 1.07 9.54
N GLY A 26 -0.17 0.85 9.91
CA GLY A 26 -1.14 1.89 10.27
C GLY A 26 -1.25 2.19 11.76
N LYS A 27 -0.60 1.40 12.63
CA LYS A 27 -0.62 1.63 14.08
C LYS A 27 -0.23 3.08 14.42
N ASP A 28 -1.05 3.73 15.24
CA ASP A 28 -0.89 5.11 15.71
C ASP A 28 -0.87 6.18 14.59
N LYS A 29 -1.36 5.84 13.38
CA LYS A 29 -1.47 6.78 12.25
C LYS A 29 -2.92 7.09 11.93
N LYS A 30 -3.20 8.33 11.54
CA LYS A 30 -4.50 8.75 10.97
C LYS A 30 -4.57 8.61 9.45
N LYS A 31 -3.41 8.44 8.79
CA LYS A 31 -3.33 8.13 7.36
C LYS A 31 -2.07 7.33 7.03
N LEU A 32 -2.17 6.49 6.02
CA LEU A 32 -1.05 5.75 5.44
C LEU A 32 -0.89 6.13 3.97
N ILE A 33 0.31 6.56 3.58
CA ILE A 33 0.63 6.95 2.20
C ILE A 33 1.34 5.79 1.53
N ILE A 34 0.71 5.24 0.49
CA ILE A 34 1.25 4.17 -0.35
C ILE A 34 1.70 4.77 -1.68
N ARG A 35 2.98 4.60 -1.99
CA ARG A 35 3.56 4.93 -3.29
C ARG A 35 3.59 3.66 -4.14
N ILE A 36 3.10 3.75 -5.37
CA ILE A 36 3.02 2.62 -6.30
C ILE A 36 3.84 2.99 -7.54
N PRO A 37 5.14 2.67 -7.56
CA PRO A 37 6.00 2.89 -8.72
C PRO A 37 5.53 2.12 -9.95
N ASP A 38 5.76 2.69 -11.13
CA ASP A 38 5.63 1.95 -12.39
C ASP A 38 6.85 1.03 -12.57
N VAL A 39 6.61 -0.27 -12.43
CA VAL A 39 7.61 -1.33 -12.58
C VAL A 39 7.34 -2.16 -13.84
N GLN A 40 8.31 -2.93 -14.32
CA GLN A 40 8.06 -3.84 -15.42
C GLN A 40 6.91 -4.79 -15.07
N LYS A 41 5.93 -4.87 -15.98
CA LYS A 41 4.83 -5.80 -15.86
C LYS A 41 5.24 -7.21 -16.26
N GLN A 42 4.70 -8.19 -15.55
CA GLN A 42 4.79 -9.58 -15.99
C GLN A 42 3.88 -9.80 -17.20
N GLN A 43 4.27 -10.74 -18.08
CA GLN A 43 3.51 -11.06 -19.29
C GLN A 43 2.57 -12.26 -19.10
N ASN A 44 2.57 -12.90 -17.94
CA ASN A 44 1.75 -14.08 -17.62
C ASN A 44 1.19 -13.99 -16.19
N SER A 45 0.38 -14.95 -15.77
CA SER A 45 -0.25 -14.98 -14.43
C SER A 45 0.59 -15.64 -13.34
N ILE A 46 1.73 -16.27 -13.67
CA ILE A 46 2.48 -17.15 -12.75
C ILE A 46 3.79 -16.55 -12.25
N ASP A 47 4.28 -15.48 -12.86
CA ASP A 47 5.58 -14.87 -12.52
C ASP A 47 5.50 -13.73 -11.48
N CYS A 48 4.36 -13.52 -10.83
CA CYS A 48 4.25 -12.47 -9.80
C CYS A 48 5.23 -12.66 -8.65
N GLY A 49 5.46 -13.91 -8.22
CA GLY A 49 6.49 -14.22 -7.23
C GLY A 49 7.91 -13.90 -7.72
N LEU A 50 8.18 -14.13 -9.02
CA LEU A 50 9.49 -13.86 -9.61
C LEU A 50 9.79 -12.36 -9.67
N PHE A 51 8.83 -11.57 -10.15
CA PHE A 51 8.94 -10.11 -10.18
C PHE A 51 8.94 -9.50 -8.78
N ALA A 52 8.16 -10.04 -7.82
CA ALA A 52 8.18 -9.58 -6.44
C ALA A 52 9.56 -9.72 -5.80
N ASN A 53 10.23 -10.87 -6.01
CA ASN A 53 11.61 -11.07 -5.53
C ASN A 53 12.58 -10.10 -6.20
N ALA A 54 12.55 -9.97 -7.53
CA ALA A 54 13.45 -9.07 -8.24
C ALA A 54 13.28 -7.60 -7.81
N ASN A 55 12.02 -7.14 -7.69
CA ASN A 55 11.70 -5.80 -7.21
C ASN A 55 12.11 -5.57 -5.76
N ALA A 56 11.93 -6.57 -4.88
CA ALA A 56 12.37 -6.48 -3.48
C ALA A 56 13.90 -6.40 -3.36
N VAL A 57 14.63 -7.22 -4.13
CA VAL A 57 16.10 -7.17 -4.18
C VAL A 57 16.57 -5.79 -4.64
N GLU A 58 15.96 -5.25 -5.69
CA GLU A 58 16.32 -3.93 -6.18
C GLU A 58 15.99 -2.82 -5.18
N PHE A 59 14.80 -2.87 -4.57
CA PHE A 59 14.40 -1.95 -3.51
C PHE A 59 15.41 -1.95 -2.35
N CYS A 60 15.82 -3.14 -1.88
CA CYS A 60 16.72 -3.29 -0.75
C CYS A 60 18.18 -2.93 -1.08
N GLN A 61 18.67 -3.29 -2.27
CA GLN A 61 20.09 -3.12 -2.63
C GLN A 61 20.40 -1.75 -3.23
N THR A 62 19.45 -1.11 -3.92
CA THR A 62 19.67 0.21 -4.56
C THR A 62 18.81 1.33 -3.99
N GLY A 63 17.82 1.00 -3.15
CA GLY A 63 16.86 1.99 -2.66
C GLY A 63 15.85 2.42 -3.72
N PHE A 64 15.60 1.58 -4.75
CA PHE A 64 14.69 1.88 -5.84
C PHE A 64 13.29 2.26 -5.37
N LYS A 65 12.78 3.42 -5.79
CA LYS A 65 11.48 3.99 -5.34
C LYS A 65 10.58 4.48 -6.48
N GLY A 66 10.88 4.08 -7.72
CA GLY A 66 10.27 4.63 -8.93
C GLY A 66 10.93 5.93 -9.36
N GLY A 67 11.57 5.90 -10.54
CA GLY A 67 12.30 7.04 -11.12
C GLY A 67 13.06 6.65 -12.38
N THR A 68 13.49 5.39 -12.45
CA THR A 68 14.01 4.73 -13.65
C THR A 68 13.19 3.46 -13.91
N HIS A 69 12.96 3.11 -15.17
CA HIS A 69 12.28 1.85 -15.47
C HIS A 69 13.32 0.76 -15.48
N ILE A 70 13.13 -0.25 -14.65
CA ILE A 70 13.99 -1.43 -14.66
C ILE A 70 13.35 -2.44 -15.59
N THR A 71 14.09 -2.78 -16.64
CA THR A 71 13.73 -3.86 -17.56
C THR A 71 14.59 -5.07 -17.23
N TYR A 72 14.00 -6.10 -16.64
CA TYR A 72 14.60 -7.40 -16.41
C TYR A 72 14.62 -8.26 -17.68
N GLU A 73 15.67 -9.07 -17.82
CA GLU A 73 15.74 -10.12 -18.83
C GLU A 73 14.94 -11.34 -18.37
N HIS A 74 13.62 -11.28 -18.57
CA HIS A 74 12.64 -12.25 -18.06
C HIS A 74 13.06 -13.72 -18.24
N LYS A 75 13.62 -14.08 -19.41
CA LYS A 75 14.09 -15.44 -19.71
C LYS A 75 15.13 -16.00 -18.73
N TYR A 76 15.95 -15.15 -18.10
CA TYR A 76 17.02 -15.57 -17.19
C TYR A 76 16.66 -15.39 -15.71
N MET A 77 15.57 -14.68 -15.41
CA MET A 77 15.20 -14.35 -14.03
C MET A 77 14.93 -15.60 -13.18
N ARG A 78 14.26 -16.61 -13.75
CA ARG A 78 13.84 -17.81 -13.00
C ARG A 78 15.03 -18.68 -12.60
N GLU A 79 15.94 -18.92 -13.53
CA GLU A 79 17.19 -19.64 -13.26
C GLU A 79 18.05 -18.89 -12.24
N HIS A 80 18.13 -17.55 -12.38
CA HIS A 80 18.82 -16.70 -11.41
C HIS A 80 18.22 -16.79 -10.00
N LEU A 81 16.88 -16.83 -9.88
CA LEU A 81 16.22 -16.99 -8.58
C LEU A 81 16.56 -18.33 -7.94
N ILE A 82 16.56 -19.42 -8.72
CA ILE A 82 16.97 -20.75 -8.23
C ILE A 82 18.39 -20.70 -7.69
N HIS A 83 19.33 -20.13 -8.46
CA HIS A 83 20.71 -19.95 -8.03
C HIS A 83 20.83 -19.12 -6.74
N CYS A 84 20.08 -18.02 -6.61
CA CYS A 84 20.08 -17.22 -5.38
C CYS A 84 19.59 -18.02 -4.16
N LEU A 85 18.54 -18.83 -4.33
CA LEU A 85 17.97 -19.64 -3.27
C LEU A 85 18.92 -20.78 -2.85
N GLU A 86 19.51 -21.48 -3.81
CA GLU A 86 20.49 -22.56 -3.57
C GLU A 86 21.74 -22.05 -2.83
N ASN A 87 22.20 -20.84 -3.16
CA ASN A 87 23.35 -20.21 -2.50
C ASN A 87 22.98 -19.41 -1.25
N GLY A 88 21.69 -19.31 -0.90
CA GLY A 88 21.21 -18.56 0.27
C GLY A 88 21.48 -17.04 0.20
N LYS A 89 21.72 -16.49 -0.99
CA LYS A 89 22.09 -15.08 -1.18
C LYS A 89 21.46 -14.50 -2.43
N PHE A 90 20.67 -13.45 -2.25
CA PHE A 90 20.14 -12.67 -3.35
C PHE A 90 21.16 -11.68 -3.92
N THR A 91 21.31 -11.70 -5.24
CA THR A 91 22.05 -10.69 -6.02
C THR A 91 21.11 -10.04 -7.04
N HIS A 92 21.53 -8.90 -7.60
CA HIS A 92 20.77 -8.22 -8.64
C HIS A 92 20.35 -9.18 -9.76
N PHE A 93 19.07 -9.11 -10.10
CA PHE A 93 18.50 -9.90 -11.19
C PHE A 93 19.03 -9.40 -12.55
N PRO A 94 19.09 -10.26 -13.58
CA PRO A 94 19.49 -9.90 -14.93
C PRO A 94 18.63 -8.75 -15.50
N LYS A 95 19.27 -7.70 -16.02
CA LYS A 95 18.62 -6.49 -16.56
C LYS A 95 19.04 -6.24 -17.99
N ASN A 96 18.09 -5.83 -18.83
CA ASN A 96 18.33 -5.36 -20.17
C ASN A 96 18.69 -3.87 -20.16
N TYR A 97 19.98 -3.56 -20.28
CA TYR A 97 20.48 -2.18 -20.32
C TYR A 97 20.28 -1.47 -21.67
N PHE A 98 19.91 -2.21 -22.72
CA PHE A 98 19.71 -1.68 -24.07
C PHE A 98 18.23 -1.44 -24.41
N GLY A 99 17.32 -1.73 -23.48
CA GLY A 99 15.89 -1.50 -23.64
C GLY A 99 15.54 -0.01 -23.70
N LYS A 100 14.54 0.36 -24.51
CA LYS A 100 13.98 1.71 -24.50
C LYS A 100 13.35 1.98 -23.13
N THR A 101 13.90 2.94 -22.38
CA THR A 101 13.26 3.40 -21.14
C THR A 101 11.97 4.14 -21.49
N PRO A 102 10.82 3.76 -20.90
CA PRO A 102 9.59 4.54 -21.01
C PRO A 102 9.85 5.99 -20.57
N LYS A 103 9.42 6.96 -21.40
CA LYS A 103 9.66 8.38 -21.13
C LYS A 103 8.76 8.96 -20.03
N ASN A 104 7.71 8.24 -19.62
CA ASN A 104 6.66 8.72 -18.72
C ASN A 104 6.39 7.73 -17.57
N LEU A 105 7.38 7.50 -16.72
CA LEU A 105 7.18 6.72 -15.50
C LEU A 105 6.38 7.53 -14.50
N LYS A 106 5.31 6.93 -13.98
CA LYS A 106 4.44 7.59 -12.99
C LYS A 106 4.36 6.75 -11.73
N THR A 107 4.78 7.33 -10.62
CA THR A 107 4.48 6.77 -9.29
C THR A 107 3.09 7.24 -8.87
N LYS A 108 2.14 6.31 -8.74
CA LYS A 108 0.82 6.62 -8.19
C LYS A 108 0.92 6.78 -6.68
N THR A 109 0.08 7.65 -6.12
CA THR A 109 -0.02 7.84 -4.67
C THR A 109 -1.42 7.47 -4.23
N HIS A 110 -1.51 6.54 -3.29
CA HIS A 110 -2.75 6.10 -2.68
C HIS A 110 -2.73 6.44 -1.19
N ILE A 111 -3.79 7.07 -0.68
CA ILE A 111 -3.88 7.50 0.71
C ILE A 111 -4.98 6.69 1.37
N ILE A 112 -4.62 5.94 2.40
CA ILE A 112 -5.57 5.19 3.22
C ILE A 112 -5.82 6.01 4.49
N LEU A 113 -7.07 6.39 4.74
CA LEU A 113 -7.48 7.09 5.95
C LEU A 113 -7.79 6.08 7.07
N ILE A 114 -7.40 6.44 8.30
CA ILE A 114 -7.52 5.61 9.51
C ILE A 114 -8.08 6.51 10.61
N ASN A 115 -9.31 6.97 10.45
CA ASN A 115 -9.90 7.94 11.36
C ASN A 115 -10.34 7.29 12.68
N CYS A 116 -10.90 6.09 12.60
CA CYS A 116 -11.36 5.33 13.75
C CYS A 116 -10.18 4.80 14.59
N ASP A 117 -10.33 4.80 15.91
CA ASP A 117 -9.30 4.31 16.84
C ASP A 117 -9.14 2.77 16.84
N CYS A 118 -9.97 2.05 16.07
CA CYS A 118 -9.80 0.61 15.85
C CYS A 118 -8.61 0.29 14.92
N GLY A 119 -8.02 1.31 14.27
CA GLY A 119 -6.86 1.17 13.39
C GLY A 119 -7.15 0.58 12.00
N LYS A 120 -8.43 0.38 11.67
CA LYS A 120 -8.86 -0.13 10.35
C LYS A 120 -9.08 1.03 9.38
N PRO A 121 -9.01 0.79 8.05
CA PRO A 121 -9.22 1.85 7.09
C PRO A 121 -10.69 2.28 7.06
N ASP A 122 -10.94 3.53 6.72
CA ASP A 122 -12.30 4.09 6.61
C ASP A 122 -13.16 3.37 5.56
N THR A 123 -12.53 2.71 4.59
CA THR A 123 -13.16 1.98 3.48
C THR A 123 -13.71 0.61 3.86
N ILE A 124 -13.40 0.09 5.06
CA ILE A 124 -13.77 -1.28 5.46
C ILE A 124 -15.25 -1.41 5.81
N GLU A 125 -15.87 -0.34 6.31
CA GLU A 125 -17.28 -0.29 6.73
C GLU A 125 -17.75 1.16 6.85
N ASP A 126 -19.07 1.35 6.99
CA ASP A 126 -19.65 2.68 7.13
C ASP A 126 -19.07 3.47 8.32
N MET A 127 -18.80 4.75 8.07
CA MET A 127 -18.35 5.70 9.09
C MET A 127 -19.53 6.51 9.64
N VAL A 128 -19.42 6.95 10.89
CA VAL A 128 -20.30 7.93 11.52
C VAL A 128 -19.49 9.07 12.13
N GLY A 129 -19.90 10.29 11.85
CA GLY A 129 -19.30 11.51 12.37
C GLY A 129 -19.94 11.95 13.69
N CYS A 130 -19.19 12.69 14.51
CA CYS A 130 -19.71 13.26 15.74
C CYS A 130 -20.68 14.43 15.44
N GLU A 131 -21.86 14.41 16.06
CA GLU A 131 -22.87 15.47 15.95
C GLU A 131 -22.60 16.69 16.85
N GLY A 132 -21.52 16.64 17.65
CA GLY A 132 -21.12 17.70 18.57
C GLY A 132 -20.61 18.95 17.86
N LYS A 133 -20.74 20.10 18.53
CA LYS A 133 -20.30 21.41 18.03
C LYS A 133 -19.47 22.13 19.08
N THR A 134 -18.44 22.85 18.65
CA THR A 134 -17.71 23.79 19.50
C THR A 134 -17.89 25.18 18.91
N GLY A 135 -18.73 25.99 19.55
CA GLY A 135 -19.22 27.23 18.97
C GLY A 135 -20.00 26.96 17.68
N ARG A 136 -19.52 27.49 16.54
CA ARG A 136 -20.14 27.29 15.21
C ARG A 136 -19.54 26.13 14.40
N LYS A 137 -18.45 25.50 14.86
CA LYS A 137 -17.74 24.45 14.11
C LYS A 137 -18.26 23.06 14.47
N MET A 138 -18.58 22.25 13.47
CA MET A 138 -18.90 20.82 13.68
C MET A 138 -17.64 20.05 14.12
N CYS A 139 -17.83 19.03 14.93
CA CYS A 139 -16.78 18.07 15.24
C CYS A 139 -16.37 17.31 13.97
N ASP A 140 -15.07 17.06 13.80
CA ASP A 140 -14.50 16.32 12.66
C ASP A 140 -13.98 14.94 13.08
N VAL A 141 -14.53 14.42 14.19
CA VAL A 141 -14.18 13.07 14.65
C VAL A 141 -15.10 12.08 13.96
N TRP A 142 -14.50 11.06 13.35
CA TRP A 142 -15.17 9.96 12.67
C TRP A 142 -14.77 8.63 13.28
N THR A 143 -15.72 7.71 13.36
CA THR A 143 -15.50 6.34 13.80
C THR A 143 -16.29 5.39 12.91
N HIS A 144 -15.87 4.13 12.83
CA HIS A 144 -16.72 3.13 12.19
C HIS A 144 -18.03 2.96 12.95
N ARG A 145 -19.11 2.73 12.20
CA ARG A 145 -20.46 2.54 12.75
C ARG A 145 -20.50 1.38 13.75
N SER A 146 -19.82 0.27 13.47
CA SER A 146 -19.72 -0.86 14.40
C SER A 146 -19.02 -0.49 15.72
N CYS A 147 -17.98 0.34 15.64
CA CYS A 147 -17.22 0.84 16.79
C CYS A 147 -18.03 1.87 17.61
N ALA A 148 -18.90 2.63 16.94
CA ALA A 148 -19.79 3.59 17.57
C ALA A 148 -20.92 2.95 18.38
N LYS A 149 -21.36 1.73 18.03
CA LYS A 149 -22.60 1.10 18.57
C LYS A 149 -22.73 1.16 20.08
N LYS A 150 -21.62 1.04 20.82
CA LYS A 150 -21.62 1.09 22.29
C LYS A 150 -22.03 2.46 22.87
N ASN A 151 -21.91 3.53 22.07
CA ASN A 151 -22.08 4.92 22.51
C ASN A 151 -23.07 5.70 21.63
N MET A 152 -23.94 5.01 20.90
CA MET A 152 -25.00 5.64 20.09
C MET A 152 -26.16 6.12 20.99
N ARG A 153 -26.64 7.35 20.79
CA ARG A 153 -27.88 7.88 21.39
C ARG A 153 -28.95 7.96 20.30
N GLY A 154 -29.70 6.88 20.11
CA GLY A 154 -30.58 6.72 18.94
C GLY A 154 -29.75 6.61 17.66
N ASN A 155 -30.04 7.47 16.66
CA ASN A 155 -29.28 7.54 15.41
C ASN A 155 -28.10 8.52 15.44
N ARG A 156 -27.84 9.18 16.59
CA ARG A 156 -26.75 10.17 16.73
C ARG A 156 -25.58 9.58 17.51
N TRP A 157 -24.37 9.99 17.13
CA TRP A 157 -23.14 9.65 17.81
C TRP A 157 -22.42 10.90 18.29
N PHE A 158 -21.82 10.81 19.49
CA PHE A 158 -20.97 11.85 20.06
C PHE A 158 -19.62 11.25 20.44
N CYS A 159 -18.53 11.89 20.00
CA CYS A 159 -17.17 11.53 20.41
C CYS A 159 -16.96 11.82 21.90
N GLU A 160 -15.86 11.33 22.48
CA GLU A 160 -15.60 11.44 23.92
C GLU A 160 -15.63 12.88 24.46
N VAL A 161 -15.21 13.85 23.65
CA VAL A 161 -15.20 15.28 24.02
C VAL A 161 -16.62 15.88 24.10
N HIS A 162 -17.59 15.33 23.36
CA HIS A 162 -18.94 15.89 23.22
C HIS A 162 -20.03 15.02 23.87
N ARG A 163 -19.67 13.99 24.63
CA ARG A 163 -20.63 13.12 25.33
C ARG A 163 -21.25 13.76 26.58
#